data_AF-A0AAD0YAW4-F1
#
_entry.id   AF-A0AAD0YAW4-F1
#
_cell.length_a   1.000
_cell.length_b   1.000
_cell.length_c   1.000
_cell.angle_alpha   90.00
_cell.angle_beta   90.00
_cell.angle_gamma   90.00
#
_symmetry.space_group_name_H-M   'P 1'
#
loop_
_entity.id
_entity.type
_entity.pdbx_description
1 polymer ?
#
loop_
_entity_poly.entity_id
_entity_poly.type
_entity_poly.pdbx_seq_one_letter_code
_entity_poly.pdbx_strand_id
1 'polypeptide(L)'
;MEALNYIAIGISIAGSMIIIWGVLTTVFHFWKTEKERIMKKKLISNSTAIRNQFNAYLILGLDFMLEADIIHTIHNPVLKELYVLAMIVVIRSVISFFLLKEVGNNVQDKTY
;
A
#
# COMPACT_ATOMS: atom_id res chain seq x y z
N MET A 1 1.89 -24.86 29.18
CA MET A 1 2.82 -24.36 28.15
C MET A 1 2.42 -24.82 26.75
N GLU A 2 1.98 -26.06 26.53
CA GLU A 2 1.58 -26.54 25.18
C GLU A 2 0.28 -25.93 24.62
N ALA A 3 -0.74 -25.73 25.46
CA ALA A 3 -2.03 -25.15 25.02
C ALA A 3 -1.89 -23.73 24.45
N LEU A 4 -1.01 -22.90 25.04
CA LEU A 4 -0.73 -21.55 24.53
C LEU A 4 -0.03 -21.59 23.17
N ASN A 5 0.84 -22.57 22.95
CA ASN A 5 1.54 -22.74 21.67
C ASN A 5 0.57 -23.12 20.55
N TYR A 6 -0.36 -24.04 20.81
CA TYR A 6 -1.40 -24.41 19.84
C TYR A 6 -2.31 -23.23 19.48
N ILE A 7 -2.70 -22.42 20.47
CA ILE A 7 -3.52 -21.22 20.24
C ILE A 7 -2.73 -20.18 19.42
N ALA A 8 -1.45 -19.95 19.74
CA ALA A 8 -0.60 -19.02 19.02
C ALA A 8 -0.44 -19.43 17.54
N ILE A 9 -0.19 -20.71 17.26
CA ILE A 9 -0.08 -21.23 15.90
C ILE A 9 -1.41 -21.05 15.14
N GLY A 10 -2.55 -21.32 15.78
CA GLY A 10 -3.86 -21.13 15.17
C GLY A 10 -4.12 -19.67 14.76
N ILE A 11 -3.78 -18.73 15.63
CA ILE A 11 -3.90 -17.28 15.35
C ILE A 11 -2.96 -16.86 14.22
N SER A 12 -1.71 -17.36 14.20
CA SER A 12 -0.74 -17.06 13.14
C SER A 12 -1.21 -17.55 11.77
N ILE A 13 -1.80 -18.75 11.69
CA ILE A 13 -2.33 -19.31 10.45
C ILE A 13 -3.53 -18.48 9.96
N ALA A 14 -4.47 -18.16 10.85
CA ALA A 14 -5.64 -17.37 10.51
C ALA A 14 -5.25 -15.94 10.05
N GLY A 15 -4.33 -15.30 10.77
CA GLY A 15 -3.80 -13.98 10.41
C GLY A 15 -3.10 -13.99 9.05
N SER A 16 -2.26 -15.00 8.80
CA SER A 16 -1.59 -15.19 7.50
C SER A 16 -2.61 -15.32 6.36
N MET A 17 -3.66 -16.13 6.53
CA MET A 17 -4.71 -16.28 5.50
C MET A 17 -5.44 -14.98 5.20
N ILE A 18 -5.82 -14.20 6.21
CA ILE A 18 -6.51 -12.92 6.04
C ILE A 18 -5.64 -11.95 5.24
N ILE A 19 -4.35 -11.88 5.55
CA ILE A 19 -3.43 -10.97 4.88
C ILE A 19 -3.19 -11.42 3.44
N ILE A 20 -2.91 -12.71 3.20
CA ILE A 20 -2.75 -13.25 1.85
C ILE A 20 -3.99 -12.94 1.01
N TRP A 21 -5.19 -13.13 1.57
CA TRP A 21 -6.43 -12.80 0.88
C TRP A 21 -6.55 -11.30 0.59
N GLY A 22 -6.25 -10.44 1.55
CA GLY A 22 -6.22 -8.99 1.40
C GLY A 22 -5.31 -8.56 0.24
N VAL A 23 -4.05 -8.97 0.27
CA VAL A 23 -3.05 -8.69 -0.79
C VAL A 23 -3.57 -9.16 -2.16
N LEU A 24 -4.11 -10.38 -2.24
CA LEU A 24 -4.61 -10.95 -3.47
C LEU A 24 -5.76 -10.11 -4.06
N THR A 25 -6.71 -9.69 -3.21
CA THR A 25 -7.85 -8.86 -3.63
C THR A 25 -7.40 -7.47 -4.08
N THR A 26 -6.44 -6.85 -3.39
CA THR A 26 -5.86 -5.54 -3.74
C THR A 26 -5.15 -5.59 -5.09
N VAL A 27 -4.30 -6.61 -5.31
CA VAL A 27 -3.61 -6.81 -6.59
C VAL A 27 -4.61 -7.03 -7.73
N PHE A 28 -5.67 -7.80 -7.50
CA PHE A 28 -6.69 -8.05 -8.51
C PHE A 28 -7.49 -6.80 -8.87
N HIS A 29 -7.85 -6.00 -7.86
CA HIS A 29 -8.52 -4.71 -8.06
C HIS A 29 -7.63 -3.72 -8.81
N PHE A 30 -6.34 -3.68 -8.46
CA PHE A 30 -5.36 -2.86 -9.14
C PHE A 30 -5.25 -3.23 -10.62
N TRP A 31 -5.10 -4.51 -10.94
CA TRP A 31 -5.00 -4.96 -12.32
C TRP A 31 -6.25 -4.61 -13.13
N LYS A 32 -7.45 -4.77 -12.55
CA LYS A 32 -8.71 -4.39 -13.21
C LYS A 32 -8.78 -2.88 -13.47
N THR A 33 -8.41 -2.07 -12.48
CA THR A 33 -8.42 -0.60 -12.55
C THR A 33 -7.40 -0.07 -13.55
N GLU A 34 -6.23 -0.71 -13.63
CA GLU A 34 -5.15 -0.37 -14.54
C GLU A 34 -5.57 -0.62 -16.01
N LYS A 35 -6.25 -1.75 -16.28
CA LYS A 35 -6.80 -2.05 -17.62
C LYS A 35 -7.82 -1.01 -18.07
N GLU A 36 -8.71 -0.57 -17.19
CA GLU A 36 -9.72 0.45 -17.50
C GLU A 36 -9.10 1.85 -17.68
N ARG A 37 -8.05 2.20 -16.93
CA ARG A 37 -7.33 3.48 -17.07
C ARG A 37 -6.46 3.55 -18.32
N ILE A 38 -5.80 2.45 -18.72
CA ILE A 38 -4.98 2.40 -19.93
C ILE A 38 -5.85 2.62 -21.18
N MET A 39 -7.07 2.09 -21.23
CA MET A 39 -7.99 2.34 -22.35
C MET A 39 -8.43 3.81 -22.47
N LYS A 40 -8.60 4.54 -21.36
CA LYS A 40 -9.02 5.96 -21.38
C LYS A 40 -7.87 6.95 -21.66
N LYS A 41 -6.61 6.54 -21.55
CA LYS A 41 -5.44 7.43 -21.65
C LYS A 41 -5.05 7.85 -23.07
N LYS A 42 -5.69 7.33 -24.12
CA LYS A 42 -5.26 7.55 -25.51
C LYS A 42 -5.46 9.00 -26.01
N LEU A 43 -6.02 9.93 -25.22
CA LEU A 43 -6.51 11.21 -25.76
C LEU A 43 -5.92 12.51 -25.18
N ILE A 44 -5.06 12.53 -24.16
CA ILE A 44 -4.63 13.83 -23.58
C ILE A 44 -3.13 13.86 -23.34
N SER A 45 -2.40 14.40 -24.32
CA SER A 45 -1.02 14.87 -24.18
C SER A 45 -1.02 16.14 -23.32
N ASN A 46 -0.56 16.01 -22.08
CA ASN A 46 -0.21 17.14 -21.22
C ASN A 46 0.74 16.60 -20.15
N SER A 47 1.90 17.24 -19.95
CA SER A 47 2.96 16.78 -19.02
C SER A 47 2.47 16.53 -17.58
N THR A 48 1.37 17.14 -17.17
CA THR A 48 0.68 16.89 -15.89
C THR A 48 0.13 15.46 -15.77
N ALA A 49 -0.27 14.84 -16.88
CA ALA A 49 -0.77 13.47 -16.89
C ALA A 49 0.35 12.46 -16.60
N ILE A 50 1.59 12.74 -16.99
CA ILE A 50 2.75 11.87 -16.73
C ILE A 50 3.10 11.89 -15.24
N ARG A 51 3.12 13.07 -14.61
CA ARG A 51 3.34 13.22 -13.17
C ARG A 51 2.24 12.56 -12.32
N ASN A 52 0.97 12.74 -12.69
CA ASN A 52 -0.13 12.10 -11.96
C ASN A 52 -0.10 10.57 -12.06
N GLN A 53 0.38 10.02 -13.19
CA GLN A 53 0.59 8.58 -13.32
C GLN A 53 1.73 8.11 -12.43
N PHE A 54 2.87 8.81 -12.46
CA PHE A 54 4.02 8.50 -11.62
C PHE A 54 3.65 8.51 -10.13
N ASN A 55 2.92 9.52 -9.67
CA ASN A 55 2.46 9.60 -8.28
C ASN A 55 1.47 8.48 -7.92
N ALA A 56 0.58 8.10 -8.84
CA ALA A 56 -0.32 6.96 -8.63
C ALA A 56 0.44 5.64 -8.51
N TYR A 57 1.48 5.40 -9.33
CA TYR A 57 2.33 4.22 -9.20
C TYR A 57 3.16 4.22 -7.92
N LEU A 58 3.67 5.38 -7.49
CA LEU A 58 4.40 5.51 -6.23
C LEU A 58 3.53 5.14 -5.02
N ILE A 59 2.32 5.67 -4.94
CA ILE A 59 1.39 5.38 -3.84
C ILE A 59 1.06 3.89 -3.78
N LEU A 60 0.84 3.27 -4.95
CA LEU A 60 0.52 1.85 -5.00
C LEU A 60 1.71 0.95 -4.65
N GLY A 61 2.89 1.25 -5.18
CA GLY A 61 4.12 0.55 -4.81
C GLY A 61 4.41 0.69 -3.32
N LEU A 62 4.09 1.84 -2.74
CA LEU A 62 4.14 2.06 -1.32
C LEU A 62 3.13 1.12 -0.63
N ASP A 63 1.83 1.10 -0.99
CA ASP A 63 0.78 0.22 -0.41
C ASP A 63 1.20 -1.24 -0.34
N PHE A 64 1.79 -1.75 -1.40
CA PHE A 64 2.36 -3.09 -1.42
C PHE A 64 3.52 -3.30 -0.43
N MET A 65 4.41 -2.30 -0.29
CA MET A 65 5.52 -2.36 0.66
C MET A 65 5.05 -2.40 2.13
N LEU A 66 3.90 -1.79 2.45
CA LEU A 66 3.32 -1.83 3.81
C LEU A 66 2.98 -3.27 4.17
N GLU A 67 2.27 -3.92 3.25
CA GLU A 67 1.72 -5.25 3.45
C GLU A 67 2.85 -6.25 3.63
N ALA A 68 3.93 -6.12 2.84
CA ALA A 68 5.14 -6.92 3.00
C ALA A 68 5.79 -6.75 4.39
N ASP A 69 5.95 -5.52 4.86
CA ASP A 69 6.56 -5.23 6.18
C ASP A 69 5.70 -5.75 7.34
N ILE A 70 4.37 -5.65 7.23
CA ILE A 70 3.40 -6.18 8.21
C ILE A 70 3.48 -7.72 8.26
N ILE A 71 3.51 -8.40 7.10
CA ILE A 71 3.63 -9.86 7.03
C ILE A 71 4.93 -10.32 7.70
N HIS A 72 6.04 -9.65 7.41
CA HIS A 72 7.35 -9.98 7.98
C HIS A 72 7.33 -9.88 9.52
N THR A 73 6.72 -8.82 10.06
CA THR A 73 6.65 -8.58 11.50
C THR A 73 5.72 -9.56 12.23
N ILE A 74 4.62 -9.98 11.61
CA ILE A 74 3.70 -10.97 12.20
C ILE A 74 4.37 -12.34 12.32
N HIS A 75 5.28 -12.69 11.41
CA HIS A 75 5.97 -13.97 11.44
C HIS A 75 7.01 -14.08 12.56
N ASN A 76 7.58 -12.95 13.01
CA ASN A 76 8.55 -12.89 14.11
C ASN A 76 8.20 -11.73 15.06
N PRO A 77 7.28 -11.92 16.01
CA PRO A 77 6.91 -10.85 16.93
C PRO A 77 7.99 -10.66 18.01
N VAL A 78 9.03 -9.89 17.69
CA VAL A 78 10.00 -9.39 18.68
C VAL A 78 9.62 -7.95 19.04
N LEU A 79 9.51 -7.60 20.32
CA LEU A 79 9.12 -6.24 20.76
C LEU A 79 9.99 -5.13 20.16
N LYS A 80 11.27 -5.41 19.91
CA LYS A 80 12.20 -4.50 19.24
C LYS A 80 11.84 -4.27 17.77
N GLU A 81 11.39 -5.31 17.06
CA GLU A 81 11.00 -5.25 15.65
C GLU A 81 9.68 -4.50 15.48
N LEU A 82 8.76 -4.64 16.44
CA LEU A 82 7.50 -3.89 16.45
C LEU A 82 7.70 -2.37 16.46
N TYR A 83 8.69 -1.86 17.21
CA TYR A 83 9.01 -0.42 17.24
C TYR A 83 9.57 0.08 15.90
N VAL A 84 10.41 -0.72 15.24
CA VAL A 84 10.96 -0.38 13.92
C VAL A 84 9.85 -0.34 12.87
N LEU A 85 8.93 -1.31 12.90
CA LEU A 85 7.75 -1.31 12.03
C LEU A 85 6.92 -0.04 12.23
N ALA A 86 6.62 0.34 13.48
CA ALA A 86 5.86 1.54 13.77
C ALA A 86 6.52 2.81 13.19
N MET A 87 7.85 2.91 13.26
CA MET A 87 8.59 4.01 12.66
C MET A 87 8.52 4.02 11.13
N ILE A 88 8.66 2.86 10.49
CA ILE A 88 8.56 2.72 9.03
C ILE A 88 7.18 3.17 8.54
N VAL A 89 6.10 2.73 9.22
CA VAL A 89 4.72 3.11 8.88
C VAL A 89 4.51 4.62 8.95
N VAL A 90 5.08 5.30 9.96
CA VAL A 90 4.99 6.76 10.10
C VAL A 90 5.72 7.48 8.96
N ILE A 91 6.99 7.13 8.70
CA ILE A 91 7.79 7.75 7.62
C ILE A 91 7.05 7.62 6.29
N ARG A 92 6.54 6.42 6.03
CA ARG A 92 5.82 6.08 4.83
C ARG A 92 4.50 6.85 4.69
N SER A 93 3.73 7.01 5.78
CA SER A 93 2.52 7.85 5.79
C SER A 93 2.84 9.31 5.43
N VAL A 94 3.93 9.86 5.97
CA VAL A 94 4.38 11.23 5.66
C VAL A 94 4.74 11.36 4.16
N ILE A 95 5.51 10.42 3.61
CA ILE A 95 5.87 10.43 2.18
C ILE A 95 4.62 10.36 1.29
N SER A 96 3.71 9.41 1.57
CA SER A 96 2.42 9.30 0.86
C SER A 96 1.63 10.61 0.92
N PHE A 97 1.58 11.24 2.10
CA PHE A 97 0.83 12.47 2.31
C PHE A 97 1.40 13.65 1.51
N PHE A 98 2.72 13.80 1.46
CA PHE A 98 3.37 14.84 0.63
C PHE A 98 3.07 14.63 -0.86
N LEU A 99 3.15 13.40 -1.34
CA LEU A 99 2.84 13.07 -2.74
C LEU A 99 1.36 13.34 -3.07
N LEU A 100 0.43 12.95 -2.19
CA LEU A 100 -1.01 13.23 -2.37
C LEU A 100 -1.29 14.74 -2.40
N LYS A 101 -0.65 15.49 -1.50
CA LYS A 101 -0.82 16.94 -1.38
C LYS A 101 -0.30 17.68 -2.62
N GLU A 102 0.83 17.25 -3.18
CA GLU A 102 1.35 17.82 -4.42
C GLU A 102 0.39 17.56 -5.59
N VAL A 103 -0.18 16.36 -5.73
CA VAL A 103 -1.19 16.06 -6.76
C VAL A 103 -2.43 16.92 -6.59
N GLY A 104 -2.93 17.09 -5.36
CA GLY A 104 -4.13 17.89 -5.07
C GLY A 104 -3.98 19.37 -5.42
N ASN A 105 -2.81 19.95 -5.15
CA ASN A 105 -2.55 21.36 -5.46
C ASN A 105 -2.47 21.64 -6.97
N ASN A 106 -1.99 20.67 -7.78
CA ASN A 106 -1.88 20.84 -9.23
C ASN A 106 -3.23 20.77 -9.99
N VAL A 107 -4.33 20.38 -9.32
CA VAL A 107 -5.68 20.34 -9.92
C VAL A 107 -6.42 21.67 -9.76
N GLN A 108 -6.14 22.44 -8.71
CA GLN A 108 -6.85 23.71 -8.46
C GLN A 108 -6.43 24.84 -9.40
N ASP A 109 -5.23 24.78 -9.98
CA ASP A 109 -4.67 25.84 -10.84
C ASP A 109 -5.24 25.86 -12.28
N LYS A 110 -6.17 24.96 -12.62
CA LYS A 110 -6.88 24.95 -13.92
C LYS A 110 -8.34 25.41 -13.85
N THR A 111 -8.78 25.93 -12.70
CA THR A 111 -10.19 26.32 -12.46
C THR A 111 -10.34 27.76 -11.99
N TYR A 112 -9.41 28.64 -12.38
CA TYR A 112 -9.57 30.09 -12.30
C TYR A 112 -9.13 30.74 -13.61
#